data_AF-A0A843G175-F1
#
_entry.id   AF-A0A843G175-F1
#
_cell.length_a   1.000
_cell.length_b   1.000
_cell.length_c   1.000
_cell.angle_alpha   90.00
_cell.angle_beta   90.00
_cell.angle_gamma   90.00
#
_symmetry.space_group_name_H-M   'P 1'
#
loop_
_entity.id
_entity.type
_entity.pdbx_description
1 polymer ?
#
loop_
_entity_poly.entity_id
_entity_poly.type
_entity_poly.pdbx_seq_one_letter_code
_entity_poly.pdbx_strand_id
1 'polypeptide(L)'
;MFEIFVCMLKEEWRMHSTLFGNLNFALFPILIFGMAFMGTFLIPFTSRLMDVNMLAVSIHSMYCIMGLMVGSFGIMGKEMMNRRFGQGSLLIHSARSLPISERRLFGNFVVKDTLYYFMLWILPFCLGFLIASPFNAISIHYPLLMFVTASLAFLTGMCTVFILSSVYSRSRAALYAVIVLAFAAFVALYLISGDIMRVMRLFMLPS
;
A
#
# COMPACT_ATOMS: atom_id res chain seq x y z
N MET A 1 11.71 24.64 -4.68
CA MET A 1 11.12 23.34 -5.10
C MET A 1 11.15 22.32 -3.98
N PHE A 2 12.33 21.96 -3.44
CA PHE A 2 12.45 21.09 -2.27
C PHE A 2 11.75 21.65 -1.01
N GLU A 3 11.80 22.97 -0.81
CA GLU A 3 11.12 23.63 0.31
C GLU A 3 9.60 23.42 0.32
N ILE A 4 8.95 23.41 -0.85
CA ILE A 4 7.51 23.16 -0.96
C ILE A 4 7.20 21.72 -0.56
N PHE A 5 8.02 20.76 -1.01
CA PHE A 5 7.90 19.36 -0.63
C PHE A 5 8.07 19.15 0.88
N VAL A 6 9.08 19.80 1.48
CA VAL A 6 9.31 19.75 2.93
C VAL A 6 8.14 20.39 3.70
N CYS A 7 7.61 21.51 3.22
CA CYS A 7 6.45 22.15 3.85
C CYS A 7 5.19 21.28 3.74
N MET A 8 4.98 20.58 2.63
CA MET A 8 3.88 19.62 2.48
C MET A 8 4.02 18.42 3.44
N LEU A 9 5.23 17.86 3.59
CA LEU A 9 5.50 16.80 4.56
C LEU A 9 5.25 17.26 6.00
N LYS A 10 5.67 18.48 6.35
CA LYS A 10 5.42 19.07 7.68
C LYS A 10 3.94 19.30 7.93
N GLU A 11 3.18 19.71 6.92
CA GLU A 11 1.75 19.92 7.03
C GLU A 11 0.99 18.60 7.27
N GLU A 12 1.38 17.55 6.57
CA GLU A 12 0.82 16.21 6.74
C GLU A 12 1.16 15.62 8.11
N TRP A 13 2.42 15.77 8.54
CA TRP A 13 2.85 15.45 9.91
C TRP A 13 2.01 16.21 10.94
N ARG A 14 1.78 17.52 10.74
CA ARG A 14 0.97 18.33 11.65
C ARG A 14 -0.48 17.84 11.70
N MET A 15 -1.10 17.53 10.56
CA MET A 15 -2.47 16.98 10.53
C MET A 15 -2.56 15.67 11.31
N HIS A 16 -1.67 14.71 11.03
CA HIS A 16 -1.66 13.43 11.73
C HIS A 16 -1.34 13.59 13.22
N SER A 17 -0.40 14.47 13.58
CA SER A 17 -0.06 14.77 14.97
C SER A 17 -1.20 15.45 15.73
N THR A 18 -2.06 16.21 15.05
CA THR A 18 -3.23 16.84 15.66
C THR A 18 -4.35 15.81 15.90
N LEU A 19 -4.49 14.82 15.02
CA LEU A 19 -5.50 13.76 15.11
C LEU A 19 -5.10 12.64 16.08
N PHE A 20 -3.85 12.19 16.04
CA PHE A 20 -3.35 11.03 16.80
C PHE A 20 -2.50 11.41 18.01
N GLY A 21 -2.04 12.66 18.09
CA GLY A 21 -1.01 13.11 19.03
C GLY A 21 0.39 12.97 18.43
N ASN A 22 1.24 13.99 18.61
CA ASN A 22 2.59 14.06 18.04
C ASN A 22 3.47 12.87 18.44
N LEU A 23 3.35 12.41 19.70
CA LEU A 23 4.11 11.27 20.21
C LEU A 23 3.62 9.95 19.60
N ASN A 24 2.31 9.70 19.59
CA ASN A 24 1.75 8.45 19.06
C ASN A 24 2.05 8.29 17.56
N PHE A 25 2.03 9.39 16.82
CA PHE A 25 2.36 9.37 15.40
C PHE A 25 3.84 9.05 15.16
N ALA A 26 4.76 9.61 15.95
CA ALA A 26 6.19 9.31 15.87
C ALA A 26 6.53 7.88 16.33
N LEU A 27 5.79 7.34 17.30
CA LEU A 27 5.96 5.97 17.79
C LEU A 27 5.41 4.92 16.82
N PHE A 28 4.58 5.31 15.85
CA PHE A 28 3.91 4.37 14.96
C PHE A 28 4.88 3.52 14.11
N PRO A 29 5.89 4.09 13.42
CA PRO A 29 6.91 3.30 12.72
C PRO A 29 7.74 2.42 13.66
N ILE A 30 7.99 2.88 14.89
CA ILE A 30 8.74 2.13 15.90
C ILE A 30 7.95 0.90 16.35
N LEU A 31 6.63 1.06 16.51
CA LEU A 31 5.72 -0.02 16.85
C LEU A 31 5.61 -1.05 15.71
N ILE A 32 5.53 -0.62 14.45
CA ILE A 32 5.59 -1.53 13.29
C ILE A 32 6.91 -2.29 13.26
N PHE A 33 8.03 -1.58 13.45
CA PHE A 33 9.35 -2.18 13.52
C PHE A 33 9.41 -3.24 14.62
N GLY A 34 8.95 -2.90 15.84
CA GLY A 34 8.92 -3.82 16.97
C GLY A 34 8.05 -5.04 16.71
N MET A 35 6.86 -4.86 16.12
CA MET A 35 5.99 -5.98 15.75
C MET A 35 6.59 -6.87 14.67
N ALA A 36 7.22 -6.30 13.63
CA ALA A 36 7.87 -7.08 12.59
C ALA A 36 9.09 -7.85 13.12
N PHE A 37 9.88 -7.19 13.97
CA PHE A 37 11.02 -7.80 14.65
C PHE A 37 10.57 -8.99 15.52
N MET A 38 9.59 -8.77 16.41
CA MET A 38 9.07 -9.84 17.28
C MET A 38 8.34 -10.94 16.48
N GLY A 39 7.57 -10.56 15.47
CA GLY A 39 6.85 -11.49 14.60
C GLY A 39 7.78 -12.42 13.83
N THR A 40 9.01 -12.00 13.54
CA THR A 40 10.01 -12.83 12.87
C THR A 40 10.42 -14.04 13.73
N PHE A 41 10.52 -13.86 15.05
CA PHE A 41 10.81 -14.97 15.99
C PHE A 41 9.67 -15.99 16.08
N LEU A 42 8.46 -15.60 15.69
CA LEU A 42 7.31 -16.50 15.65
C LEU A 42 7.26 -17.34 14.37
N ILE A 43 8.03 -17.01 13.33
CA ILE A 43 8.01 -17.73 12.05
C ILE A 43 8.20 -19.26 12.20
N PRO A 44 9.17 -19.77 13.00
CA PRO A 44 9.35 -21.22 13.17
C PRO A 44 8.19 -21.93 13.86
N PHE A 45 7.38 -21.18 14.63
CA PHE A 45 6.18 -21.69 15.26
C PHE A 45 5.00 -21.66 14.28
N THR A 46 4.83 -20.54 13.58
CA THR A 46 3.77 -20.33 12.60
C THR A 46 3.88 -21.26 11.40
N SER A 47 5.10 -21.60 10.98
CA SER A 47 5.34 -22.52 9.85
C SER A 47 4.83 -23.95 10.09
N ARG A 48 4.52 -24.32 11.34
CA ARG A 48 3.87 -25.60 11.68
C ARG A 48 2.36 -25.56 11.46
N LEU A 49 1.77 -24.36 11.52
CA LEU A 49 0.33 -24.13 11.44
C LEU A 49 -0.11 -23.66 10.05
N MET A 50 0.78 -22.95 9.34
CA MET A 50 0.47 -22.28 8.08
C MET A 50 1.65 -22.37 7.12
N ASP A 51 1.37 -22.63 5.85
CA ASP A 51 2.39 -22.62 4.80
C ASP A 51 2.99 -21.21 4.64
N VAL A 52 4.30 -21.15 4.46
CA VAL A 52 5.06 -19.90 4.31
C VAL A 52 4.59 -19.13 3.08
N ASN A 53 4.18 -19.83 2.02
CA ASN A 53 3.62 -19.17 0.83
C ASN A 53 2.32 -18.42 1.15
N MET A 54 1.45 -19.01 1.98
CA MET A 54 0.19 -18.38 2.37
C MET A 54 0.43 -17.15 3.26
N LEU A 55 1.44 -17.21 4.13
CA LEU A 55 1.88 -16.05 4.92
C LEU A 55 2.41 -14.93 4.01
N ALA A 56 3.24 -15.27 3.03
CA ALA A 56 3.76 -14.31 2.07
C ALA A 56 2.62 -13.65 1.27
N VAL A 57 1.69 -14.42 0.71
CA VAL A 57 0.52 -13.89 -0.02
C VAL A 57 -0.32 -12.96 0.87
N SER A 58 -0.50 -13.31 2.14
CA SER A 58 -1.26 -12.49 3.10
C SER A 58 -0.59 -11.13 3.33
N ILE A 59 0.74 -11.12 3.52
CA ILE A 59 1.52 -9.87 3.68
C ILE A 59 1.43 -9.00 2.42
N HIS A 60 1.61 -9.59 1.23
CA HIS A 60 1.51 -8.85 -0.03
C HIS A 60 0.10 -8.30 -0.25
N SER A 61 -0.93 -9.08 0.11
CA SER A 61 -2.32 -8.65 0.01
C SER A 61 -2.61 -7.48 0.94
N MET A 62 -2.09 -7.49 2.18
CA MET A 62 -2.19 -6.38 3.12
C MET A 62 -1.54 -5.10 2.57
N TYR A 63 -0.33 -5.20 2.00
CA TYR A 63 0.34 -4.04 1.39
C TYR A 63 -0.35 -3.54 0.12
N CYS A 64 -0.91 -4.44 -0.69
CA CYS A 64 -1.72 -4.08 -1.84
C CYS A 64 -2.98 -3.31 -1.40
N ILE A 65 -3.71 -3.81 -0.40
CA ILE A 65 -4.88 -3.13 0.17
C ILE A 65 -4.48 -1.78 0.75
N MET A 66 -3.36 -1.68 1.47
CA MET A 66 -2.84 -0.41 1.96
C MET A 66 -2.58 0.57 0.81
N GLY A 67 -2.00 0.10 -0.29
CA GLY A 67 -1.82 0.89 -1.52
C GLY A 67 -3.15 1.39 -2.09
N LEU A 68 -4.18 0.54 -2.14
CA LEU A 68 -5.53 0.95 -2.54
C LEU A 68 -6.08 2.04 -1.61
N MET A 69 -5.92 1.91 -0.29
CA MET A 69 -6.41 2.89 0.68
C MET A 69 -5.69 4.24 0.53
N VAL A 70 -4.36 4.23 0.46
CA VAL A 70 -3.55 5.45 0.28
C VAL A 70 -3.89 6.14 -1.04
N GLY A 71 -3.96 5.39 -2.15
CA GLY A 71 -4.35 5.95 -3.44
C GLY A 71 -5.75 6.57 -3.43
N SER A 72 -6.68 5.96 -2.68
CA SER A 72 -8.06 6.46 -2.53
C SER A 72 -8.12 7.76 -1.74
N PHE A 73 -7.36 7.86 -0.64
CA PHE A 73 -7.24 9.12 0.11
C PHE A 73 -6.68 10.24 -0.76
N GLY A 74 -5.78 9.93 -1.68
CA GLY A 74 -5.27 10.94 -2.60
C GLY A 74 -6.29 11.52 -3.56
N ILE A 75 -7.26 10.71 -4.00
CA ILE A 75 -8.37 11.20 -4.82
C ILE A 75 -9.40 11.93 -3.95
N MET A 76 -9.72 11.38 -2.78
CA MET A 76 -10.69 11.97 -1.86
C MET A 76 -10.21 13.32 -1.32
N GLY A 77 -8.90 13.51 -1.12
CA GLY A 77 -8.29 14.80 -0.85
C GLY A 77 -8.60 15.82 -1.95
N LYS A 78 -8.56 15.42 -3.23
CA LYS A 78 -8.92 16.27 -4.37
C LYS A 78 -10.41 16.63 -4.38
N GLU A 79 -11.29 15.69 -4.08
CA GLU A 79 -12.75 15.88 -4.18
C GLU A 79 -13.38 16.55 -2.94
N MET A 80 -12.94 16.22 -1.73
CA MET A 80 -13.32 16.94 -0.50
C MET A 80 -12.80 18.38 -0.54
N MET A 81 -11.63 18.62 -1.12
CA MET A 81 -11.09 19.96 -1.38
C MET A 81 -11.92 20.76 -2.40
N ASN A 82 -12.60 20.09 -3.34
CA ASN A 82 -13.48 20.74 -4.31
C ASN A 82 -14.87 21.06 -3.73
N ARG A 83 -15.35 20.27 -2.77
CA ARG A 83 -16.72 20.38 -2.23
C ARG A 83 -16.87 21.13 -0.90
N ARG A 84 -15.88 21.06 0.02
CA ARG A 84 -16.02 21.63 1.38
C ARG A 84 -15.36 22.99 1.60
N PHE A 85 -14.34 23.33 0.84
CA PHE A 85 -13.53 24.52 1.09
C PHE A 85 -13.25 25.28 -0.20
N GLY A 86 -14.18 26.14 -0.60
CA GLY A 86 -13.90 27.20 -1.56
C GLY A 86 -12.71 28.09 -1.15
N GLN A 87 -12.27 28.06 0.12
CA GLN A 87 -11.16 28.84 0.68
C GLN A 87 -10.64 28.23 2.02
N GLY A 88 -9.96 27.07 2.05
CA GLY A 88 -9.56 26.46 3.33
C GLY A 88 -8.37 25.50 3.32
N SER A 89 -7.18 26.04 3.61
CA SER A 89 -6.13 25.47 4.47
C SER A 89 -5.47 24.13 4.09
N LEU A 90 -4.90 24.02 2.89
CA LEU A 90 -3.68 23.23 2.69
C LEU A 90 -2.69 24.07 1.87
N LEU A 91 -1.36 23.95 2.06
CA LEU A 91 -0.32 24.61 1.25
C LEU A 91 -0.44 24.33 -0.26
N ILE A 92 -1.21 23.31 -0.62
CA ILE A 92 -1.71 23.04 -1.98
C ILE A 92 -2.44 24.25 -2.58
N HIS A 93 -2.99 25.15 -1.76
CA HIS A 93 -3.66 26.37 -2.21
C HIS A 93 -2.73 27.58 -2.35
N SER A 94 -1.55 27.62 -1.70
CA SER A 94 -0.52 28.61 -2.04
C SER A 94 0.05 28.36 -3.45
N ALA A 95 -0.16 27.16 -4.00
CA ALA A 95 0.13 26.85 -5.39
C ALA A 95 -0.95 27.35 -6.37
N ARG A 96 -2.12 27.82 -5.92
CA ARG A 96 -3.13 28.42 -6.82
C ARG A 96 -2.80 29.86 -7.24
N SER A 97 -1.82 30.51 -6.61
CA SER A 97 -1.23 31.76 -7.10
C SER A 97 0.01 31.54 -8.00
N LEU A 98 0.44 30.29 -8.20
CA LEU A 98 1.61 29.94 -9.02
C LEU A 98 1.18 29.11 -10.25
N PRO A 99 1.68 29.41 -11.45
CA PRO A 99 1.25 28.79 -12.71
C PRO A 99 1.82 27.37 -12.83
N ILE A 100 1.30 26.41 -12.07
CA ILE A 100 1.79 25.04 -12.03
C ILE A 100 0.79 24.12 -12.73
N SER A 101 1.27 23.38 -13.74
CA SER A 101 0.47 22.42 -14.52
C SER A 101 -0.10 21.28 -13.66
N GLU A 102 -1.36 20.89 -13.89
CA GLU A 102 -2.04 19.79 -13.18
C GLU A 102 -1.24 18.47 -13.15
N ARG A 103 -0.52 18.15 -14.23
CA ARG A 103 0.34 16.95 -14.32
C ARG A 103 1.46 16.95 -13.27
N ARG A 104 2.05 18.11 -12.99
CA ARG A 104 3.13 18.27 -12.01
C ARG A 104 2.60 18.19 -10.58
N LEU A 105 1.40 18.73 -10.33
CA LEU A 105 0.75 18.62 -9.02
C LEU A 105 0.40 17.17 -8.70
N PHE A 106 -0.18 16.44 -9.67
CA PHE A 106 -0.47 15.02 -9.53
C PHE A 106 0.81 14.19 -9.30
N GLY A 107 1.88 14.42 -10.08
CA GLY A 107 3.14 13.72 -9.91
C GLY A 107 3.76 13.94 -8.52
N ASN A 108 3.84 15.18 -8.04
CA ASN A 108 4.35 15.47 -6.70
C ASN A 108 3.49 14.87 -5.59
N PHE A 109 2.17 14.87 -5.77
CA PHE A 109 1.25 14.25 -4.84
C PHE A 109 1.53 12.74 -4.72
N VAL A 110 1.61 12.03 -5.84
CA VAL A 110 1.90 10.58 -5.88
C VAL A 110 3.25 10.29 -5.23
N VAL A 111 4.30 11.04 -5.56
CA VAL A 111 5.64 10.83 -5.01
C VAL A 111 5.67 11.09 -3.51
N LYS A 112 5.03 12.17 -3.04
CA LYS A 112 4.96 12.52 -1.62
C LYS A 112 4.22 11.45 -0.83
N ASP A 113 3.02 11.05 -1.25
CA ASP A 113 2.23 10.01 -0.57
C ASP A 113 2.97 8.67 -0.59
N THR A 114 3.52 8.28 -1.74
CA THR A 114 4.32 7.06 -1.85
C THR A 114 5.44 7.07 -0.84
N LEU A 115 6.28 8.13 -0.82
CA LEU A 115 7.43 8.18 0.06
C LEU A 115 7.02 8.24 1.54
N TYR A 116 5.98 9.01 1.86
CA TYR A 116 5.50 9.18 3.23
C TYR A 116 5.00 7.87 3.83
N TYR A 117 4.06 7.20 3.16
CA TYR A 117 3.51 5.93 3.65
C TYR A 117 4.53 4.79 3.55
N PHE A 118 5.40 4.81 2.55
CA PHE A 118 6.50 3.87 2.45
C PHE A 118 7.43 3.95 3.67
N MET A 119 7.85 5.16 4.05
CA MET A 119 8.71 5.38 5.20
C MET A 119 8.04 5.04 6.52
N LEU A 120 6.72 5.22 6.64
CA LEU A 120 5.99 4.94 7.88
C LEU A 120 5.59 3.47 8.04
N TRP A 121 5.45 2.71 6.96
CA TRP A 121 4.91 1.34 7.01
C TRP A 121 5.84 0.27 6.47
N ILE A 122 6.33 0.43 5.23
CA ILE A 122 7.07 -0.63 4.52
C ILE A 122 8.49 -0.71 5.07
N LEU A 123 9.15 0.45 5.18
CA LEU A 123 10.51 0.56 5.66
C LEU A 123 10.68 0.00 7.09
N PRO A 124 9.91 0.43 8.11
CA PRO A 124 10.07 -0.11 9.46
C PRO A 124 9.75 -1.61 9.54
N PHE A 125 8.75 -2.09 8.80
CA PHE A 125 8.44 -3.52 8.76
C PHE A 125 9.60 -4.35 8.20
N CYS A 126 10.13 -3.94 7.04
CA CYS A 126 11.21 -4.67 6.39
C CYS A 126 12.51 -4.57 7.19
N LEU A 127 12.77 -3.43 7.86
CA LEU A 127 13.90 -3.30 8.78
C LEU A 127 13.76 -4.22 10.00
N GLY A 128 12.57 -4.31 10.58
CA GLY A 128 12.31 -5.23 11.70
C GLY A 128 12.56 -6.68 11.30
N PHE A 129 12.07 -7.09 10.13
CA PHE A 129 12.31 -8.42 9.58
C PHE A 129 13.80 -8.67 9.25
N LEU A 130 14.46 -7.70 8.63
CA LEU A 130 15.87 -7.79 8.27
C LEU A 130 16.77 -7.98 9.50
N ILE A 131 16.57 -7.18 10.54
CA ILE A 131 17.38 -7.24 11.77
C ILE A 131 17.08 -8.51 12.56
N ALA A 132 15.82 -8.99 12.57
CA ALA A 132 15.46 -10.23 13.26
C ALA A 132 15.88 -11.51 12.51
N SER A 133 16.13 -11.42 11.18
CA SER A 133 16.44 -12.57 10.33
C SER A 133 17.66 -13.41 10.78
N PRO A 134 18.81 -12.82 11.21
CA PRO A 134 19.99 -13.60 11.59
C PRO A 134 19.75 -14.43 12.86
N PHE A 135 18.87 -13.96 13.76
CA PHE A 135 18.55 -14.67 14.99
C PHE A 135 17.76 -15.95 14.77
N ASN A 136 17.06 -16.06 13.64
CA ASN A 136 16.29 -17.26 13.25
C ASN A 136 17.00 -18.08 12.16
N ALA A 137 18.28 -17.81 11.90
CA ALA A 137 19.06 -18.41 10.81
C ALA A 137 18.40 -18.24 9.42
N ILE A 138 17.61 -17.17 9.23
CA ILE A 138 16.99 -16.83 7.95
C ILE A 138 18.02 -16.08 7.11
N SER A 139 18.19 -16.49 5.85
CA SER A 139 19.07 -15.78 4.92
C SER A 139 18.59 -14.36 4.68
N ILE A 140 19.53 -13.41 4.64
CA ILE A 140 19.30 -11.98 4.36
C ILE A 140 18.63 -11.74 3.01
N HIS A 141 18.69 -12.71 2.10
CA HIS A 141 18.02 -12.65 0.81
C HIS A 141 16.50 -12.50 0.94
N TYR A 142 15.86 -13.19 1.90
CA TYR A 142 14.40 -13.17 2.03
C TYR A 142 13.84 -11.82 2.50
N PRO A 143 14.40 -11.16 3.54
CA PRO A 143 13.99 -9.80 3.90
C PRO A 143 14.18 -8.78 2.78
N LEU A 144 15.28 -8.86 2.03
CA LEU A 144 15.52 -7.97 0.90
C LEU A 144 14.54 -8.20 -0.25
N LEU A 145 14.24 -9.47 -0.55
CA LEU A 145 13.24 -9.81 -1.54
C LEU A 145 11.86 -9.30 -1.11
N MET A 146 11.48 -9.55 0.16
CA MET A 146 10.22 -9.07 0.74
C MET A 146 10.10 -7.55 0.66
N PHE A 147 11.19 -6.81 0.92
CA PHE A 147 11.20 -5.37 0.78
C PHE A 147 10.83 -4.94 -0.65
N VAL A 148 11.44 -5.54 -1.67
CA VAL A 148 11.14 -5.23 -3.07
C VAL A 148 9.71 -5.62 -3.43
N THR A 149 9.29 -6.85 -3.12
CA THR A 149 7.98 -7.37 -3.54
C THR A 149 6.82 -6.73 -2.79
N ALA A 150 6.97 -6.40 -1.50
CA ALA A 150 5.98 -5.64 -0.73
C ALA A 150 5.84 -4.20 -1.26
N SER A 151 6.96 -3.58 -1.64
CA SER A 151 6.96 -2.25 -2.27
C SER A 151 6.21 -2.26 -3.60
N LEU A 152 6.45 -3.29 -4.43
CA LEU A 152 5.73 -3.48 -5.67
C LEU A 152 4.24 -3.72 -5.42
N ALA A 153 3.87 -4.56 -4.45
CA ALA A 153 2.47 -4.80 -4.09
C ALA A 153 1.77 -3.49 -3.68
N PHE A 154 2.41 -2.68 -2.83
CA PHE A 154 1.89 -1.37 -2.44
C PHE A 154 1.71 -0.43 -3.64
N LEU A 155 2.71 -0.33 -4.52
CA LEU A 155 2.64 0.49 -5.73
C LEU A 155 1.54 0.00 -6.68
N THR A 156 1.35 -1.31 -6.83
CA THR A 156 0.27 -1.86 -7.66
C THR A 156 -1.11 -1.47 -7.14
N GLY A 157 -1.31 -1.49 -5.82
CA GLY A 157 -2.53 -0.98 -5.19
C GLY A 157 -2.76 0.50 -5.51
N MET A 158 -1.78 1.36 -5.27
CA MET A 158 -1.92 2.79 -5.57
C MET A 158 -2.19 3.07 -7.05
N CYS A 159 -1.43 2.45 -7.95
CA CYS A 159 -1.59 2.60 -9.39
C CYS A 159 -2.99 2.16 -9.87
N THR A 160 -3.52 1.07 -9.29
CA THR A 160 -4.87 0.58 -9.61
C THR A 160 -5.91 1.67 -9.35
N VAL A 161 -5.83 2.34 -8.21
CA VAL A 161 -6.77 3.40 -7.85
C VAL A 161 -6.62 4.63 -8.77
N PHE A 162 -5.40 5.01 -9.14
CA PHE A 162 -5.20 6.11 -10.08
C PHE A 162 -5.70 5.79 -11.49
N ILE A 163 -5.51 4.57 -11.96
CA ILE A 163 -6.05 4.10 -13.24
C ILE A 163 -7.57 4.15 -13.20
N LEU A 164 -8.19 3.58 -12.16
CA LEU A 164 -9.65 3.61 -12.00
C LEU A 164 -10.20 5.04 -11.96
N SER A 165 -9.51 5.94 -11.25
CA SER A 165 -9.88 7.36 -11.20
C SER A 165 -9.77 8.05 -12.56
N SER A 166 -8.74 7.73 -13.35
CA SER A 166 -8.55 8.28 -14.69
C SER A 166 -9.60 7.75 -15.67
N VAL A 167 -9.98 6.48 -15.56
CA VAL A 167 -11.08 5.90 -16.35
C VAL A 167 -12.41 6.55 -15.96
N TYR A 168 -12.66 6.73 -14.66
CA TYR A 168 -13.87 7.38 -14.15
C TYR A 168 -14.04 8.81 -14.68
N SER A 169 -12.96 9.60 -14.74
CA SER A 169 -13.03 10.97 -15.23
C SER A 169 -13.31 11.07 -16.73
N ARG A 170 -12.98 10.03 -17.51
CA ARG A 170 -13.26 9.97 -18.95
C ARG A 170 -14.65 9.42 -19.27
N SER A 171 -15.07 8.33 -18.61
CA SER A 171 -16.39 7.73 -18.83
C SER A 171 -16.80 6.78 -17.71
N ARG A 172 -18.01 6.98 -17.18
CA ARG A 172 -18.61 6.06 -16.19
C ARG A 172 -18.85 4.66 -16.77
N ALA A 173 -19.22 4.56 -18.05
CA ALA A 173 -19.44 3.27 -18.72
C ALA A 173 -18.13 2.46 -18.86
N ALA A 174 -17.02 3.14 -19.15
CA ALA A 174 -15.71 2.50 -19.22
C ALA A 174 -15.28 1.94 -17.86
N LEU A 175 -15.59 2.63 -16.75
CA LEU A 175 -15.31 2.13 -15.41
C LEU A 175 -16.11 0.85 -15.10
N TYR A 176 -17.41 0.82 -15.42
CA TYR A 176 -18.21 -0.40 -15.24
C TYR A 176 -17.66 -1.56 -16.08
N ALA A 177 -17.25 -1.31 -17.32
CA ALA A 177 -16.63 -2.34 -18.16
C ALA A 177 -15.34 -2.90 -17.53
N VAL A 178 -14.46 -2.03 -17.01
CA VAL A 178 -13.23 -2.46 -16.32
C VAL A 178 -13.54 -3.30 -15.08
N ILE A 179 -14.52 -2.91 -14.27
CA ILE A 179 -14.91 -3.65 -13.07
C ILE A 179 -15.49 -5.03 -13.45
N VAL A 180 -16.38 -5.09 -14.44
CA VAL A 180 -16.98 -6.35 -14.91
C VAL A 180 -15.92 -7.28 -15.48
N LEU A 181 -14.98 -6.77 -16.27
CA LEU A 181 -13.87 -7.56 -16.81
C LEU A 181 -12.95 -8.07 -15.70
N ALA A 182 -12.61 -7.24 -14.71
CA ALA A 182 -11.81 -7.65 -13.57
C ALA A 182 -12.52 -8.74 -12.73
N PHE A 183 -13.82 -8.60 -12.51
CA PHE A 183 -14.63 -9.60 -11.82
C PHE A 183 -14.71 -10.92 -12.61
N ALA A 184 -14.96 -10.85 -13.91
CA ALA A 184 -14.98 -12.02 -14.78
C ALA A 184 -13.63 -12.75 -14.80
N ALA A 185 -12.52 -12.01 -14.87
CA ALA A 185 -11.17 -12.56 -14.79
C ALA A 185 -10.92 -13.24 -13.44
N PHE A 186 -11.34 -12.61 -12.33
CA PHE A 186 -11.24 -13.20 -11.00
C PHE A 186 -12.03 -14.51 -10.88
N VAL A 187 -13.28 -14.54 -11.36
CA VAL A 187 -14.12 -15.75 -11.36
C VAL A 187 -13.49 -16.83 -12.23
N ALA A 188 -12.99 -16.49 -13.42
CA ALA A 188 -12.30 -17.44 -14.30
C ALA A 188 -11.07 -18.06 -13.61
N LEU A 189 -10.24 -17.24 -12.96
CA LEU A 189 -9.08 -17.73 -12.20
C LEU A 189 -9.49 -18.61 -11.02
N TYR A 190 -10.58 -18.26 -10.32
CA TYR A 190 -11.11 -19.08 -9.23
C TYR A 190 -11.61 -20.45 -9.72
N LEU A 191 -12.29 -20.49 -10.86
CA LEU A 191 -12.77 -21.74 -11.45
C LEU A 191 -11.61 -22.62 -11.93
N ILE A 192 -10.61 -22.03 -12.60
CA ILE A 192 -9.42 -22.74 -13.07
C ILE A 192 -8.62 -23.31 -11.88
N SER A 193 -8.42 -22.53 -10.82
CA SER A 193 -7.71 -23.00 -9.62
C SER A 193 -8.50 -24.08 -8.87
N GLY A 194 -9.83 -23.98 -8.84
CA GLY A 194 -10.72 -25.02 -8.31
C GLY A 194 -10.64 -26.34 -9.07
N ASP A 195 -10.53 -26.29 -10.40
CA ASP A 195 -10.38 -27.48 -11.24
C ASP A 195 -9.01 -28.14 -11.06
N ILE A 196 -7.93 -27.35 -11.00
CA ILE A 196 -6.58 -27.86 -10.73
C ILE A 196 -6.52 -28.59 -9.38
N MET A 197 -7.12 -28.01 -8.34
CA MET A 197 -7.20 -28.63 -7.01
C MET A 197 -8.04 -29.91 -6.98
N ARG A 198 -9.07 -30.03 -7.84
CA ARG A 198 -9.86 -31.27 -7.99
C ARG A 198 -9.08 -32.36 -8.71
N VAL A 199 -8.38 -32.02 -9.78
CA VAL A 199 -7.54 -32.96 -10.53
C VAL A 199 -6.40 -33.50 -9.65
N MET A 200 -5.71 -32.66 -8.89
CA MET A 200 -4.63 -33.12 -7.98
C MET A 200 -5.14 -34.06 -6.88
N ARG A 201 -6.36 -33.87 -6.36
CA ARG A 201 -6.96 -34.79 -5.38
C ARG A 201 -7.29 -36.16 -5.96
N LEU A 202 -7.68 -36.24 -7.23
CA LEU A 202 -7.93 -37.51 -7.92
C LEU A 202 -6.64 -38.33 -8.08
N PHE A 203 -5.49 -37.68 -8.25
CA PHE A 203 -4.18 -38.34 -8.33
C PHE A 203 -3.55 -38.67 -6.95
N MET A 204 -4.04 -38.09 -5.86
CA MET A 204 -3.53 -38.31 -4.49
C MET A 204 -4.35 -39.32 -3.67
N LEU A 205 -5.39 -39.94 -4.24
CA LEU A 205 -6.07 -41.06 -3.58
C LEU A 205 -5.13 -42.28 -3.57
N PRO A 206 -4.90 -42.93 -2.42
CA PRO A 206 -4.15 -44.17 -2.39
C PRO A 206 -4.96 -45.20 -3.18
N SER A 207 -4.28 -45.90 -4.10
CA SER A 207 -4.82 -47.10 -4.74
C SER A 207 -4.82 -48.27 -3.76
#